data_AF-Q5ZUV8-F1
#
_entry.id   AF-Q5ZUV8-F1
#
_cell.length_a   1.000
_cell.length_b   1.000
_cell.length_c   1.000
_cell.angle_alpha   90.00
_cell.angle_beta   90.00
_cell.angle_gamma   90.00
#
_symmetry.space_group_name_H-M   'P 1'
#
loop_
_entity.id
_entity.type
_entity.pdbx_description
1 polymer ?
#
loop_
_entity_poly.entity_id
_entity_poly.type
_entity_poly.pdbx_seq_one_letter_code
_entity_poly.pdbx_strand_id
1 'polypeptide(L)'
;MKSVDEIDSLLQSAKTSEKDSSEQIVPPNDEIEDGFYLIDDSNHDEDLDFSDFPWLDPDHPLFFPATQANNSKGSTRWDAVNKFSVENWYPHLRKHTFKSHFITLNYNDIHYLMGNIPPDYDSSKLESIFNKILSEFNNKEVFMRLSTRSPKDSKFLFEEASTIMSKDFVYWNENDNKHQQLVSFVASMLKAMKIKSGRKIIETIAQSPRVYNDLLALVSSSNQSDCTTNVILREWHDIRPDHEFRVFVSRRHRKESIVTAISQYFHFLYFDKSPADCFNFLDEEDKKAVIKKFENYVLKSVDPDVAKFLNFSSEQDDDESSDCIREYIVDLALIPVSQYHGEITDENIIEIGANTYVMVVIELNPFAPAATGSGLFNWKNDLMMLWGKASCDYPVFKYRTTPREDLQSVSLLPSNYESVIKSALIKRLETSYSNSASQKERFFSSTKPVTESSGSALLDMVTKP
;
A
#
# COMPACT_ATOMS: atom_id res chain seq x y z
N MET A 1 4.30 22.24 24.24
CA MET A 1 2.97 22.84 24.00
C MET A 1 3.22 24.10 23.19
N LYS A 2 2.72 24.13 21.96
CA LYS A 2 2.74 25.35 21.13
C LYS A 2 1.92 26.45 21.81
N SER A 3 2.30 27.71 21.64
CA SER A 3 1.52 28.82 22.19
C SER A 3 0.17 28.93 21.47
N VAL A 4 -0.82 29.55 22.12
CA VAL A 4 -2.12 29.84 21.48
C VAL A 4 -1.91 30.66 20.20
N ASP A 5 -0.95 31.59 20.19
CA ASP A 5 -0.62 32.42 19.03
C ASP A 5 -0.04 31.60 17.86
N GLU A 6 0.75 30.55 18.13
CA GLU A 6 1.25 29.65 17.09
C GLU A 6 0.13 28.80 16.48
N ILE A 7 -0.86 28.40 17.29
CA ILE A 7 -2.04 27.66 16.81
C ILE A 7 -2.91 28.58 15.95
N ASP A 8 -3.16 29.81 16.39
CA ASP A 8 -3.94 30.79 15.64
C ASP A 8 -3.26 31.18 14.31
N SER A 9 -1.93 31.30 14.30
CA SER A 9 -1.15 31.51 13.08
C SER A 9 -1.28 30.34 12.09
N LEU A 10 -1.22 29.10 12.57
CA LEU A 10 -1.43 27.90 11.75
C LEU A 10 -2.86 27.83 11.18
N LEU A 11 -3.88 28.18 11.96
CA LEU A 11 -5.27 28.21 11.52
C LEU A 11 -5.54 29.34 10.50
N GLN A 12 -4.90 30.50 10.66
CA GLN A 12 -5.03 31.63 9.73
C GLN A 12 -4.30 31.38 8.41
N SER A 13 -3.11 30.79 8.44
CA SER A 13 -2.35 30.43 7.23
C SER A 13 -3.04 29.35 6.39
N ALA A 14 -3.74 28.41 7.04
CA ALA A 14 -4.52 27.38 6.34
C ALA A 14 -5.72 27.97 5.58
N LYS A 15 -6.38 29.00 6.11
CA LYS A 15 -7.49 29.70 5.45
C LYS A 15 -7.06 30.55 4.26
N THR A 16 -5.78 30.90 4.18
CA THR A 16 -5.24 31.74 3.10
C THR A 16 -4.55 30.91 2.00
N SER A 17 -4.10 29.68 2.26
CA SER A 17 -3.37 28.86 1.29
C SER A 17 -4.24 28.11 0.27
N GLU A 18 -5.57 28.16 0.35
CA GLU A 18 -6.44 27.49 -0.64
C GLU A 18 -6.59 28.26 -1.98
N LYS A 19 -5.94 29.43 -2.13
CA LYS A 19 -6.13 30.28 -3.32
C LYS A 19 -4.92 30.51 -4.23
N ASP A 20 -3.71 30.10 -3.86
CA ASP A 20 -2.53 30.26 -4.71
C ASP A 20 -1.49 29.18 -4.38
N SER A 21 -1.33 28.20 -5.28
CA SER A 21 -0.19 27.28 -5.24
C SER A 21 0.26 26.95 -6.67
N SER A 22 0.95 27.90 -7.30
CA SER A 22 1.88 27.66 -8.41
C SER A 22 3.29 27.63 -7.84
N GLU A 23 3.77 26.46 -7.42
CA GLU A 23 5.12 26.31 -6.89
C GLU A 23 6.17 26.35 -8.00
N GLN A 24 7.23 27.13 -7.78
CA GLN A 24 8.41 27.21 -8.63
C GLN A 24 9.35 26.03 -8.36
N ILE A 25 9.75 25.35 -9.43
CA ILE A 25 10.69 24.23 -9.41
C ILE A 25 12.12 24.79 -9.26
N VAL A 26 12.82 24.38 -8.21
CA VAL A 26 14.24 24.68 -7.97
C VAL A 26 15.09 23.51 -8.52
N PRO A 27 16.22 23.75 -9.21
CA PRO A 27 17.04 22.65 -9.75
C PRO A 27 17.86 21.97 -8.63
N PRO A 28 18.15 20.66 -8.75
CA PRO A 28 18.85 19.92 -7.72
C PRO A 28 20.36 20.15 -7.77
N ASN A 29 20.99 20.15 -6.59
CA ASN A 29 22.44 20.08 -6.40
C ASN A 29 22.89 18.61 -6.41
N ASP A 30 24.06 18.35 -6.98
CA ASP A 30 24.70 17.03 -7.05
C ASP A 30 25.22 16.58 -5.65
N GLU A 31 24.48 15.73 -4.95
CA GLU A 31 24.97 14.96 -3.80
C GLU A 31 24.49 13.50 -3.87
N ILE A 32 25.44 12.58 -3.62
CA ILE A 32 25.36 11.13 -3.36
C ILE A 32 24.05 10.47 -3.84
N GLU A 33 24.10 9.84 -5.02
CA GLU A 33 23.01 9.10 -5.66
C GLU A 33 22.61 7.84 -4.86
N ASP A 34 21.90 8.02 -3.75
CA ASP A 34 21.08 6.98 -3.11
C ASP A 34 19.72 6.84 -3.83
N GLY A 35 19.67 7.32 -5.08
CA GLY A 35 18.52 7.37 -5.95
C GLY A 35 18.02 5.97 -6.28
N PHE A 36 16.77 5.71 -5.92
CA PHE A 36 16.00 4.63 -6.51
C PHE A 36 15.67 5.04 -7.94
N TYR A 37 16.51 4.68 -8.91
CA TYR A 37 16.21 4.90 -10.32
C TYR A 37 15.12 3.92 -10.76
N LEU A 38 13.87 4.38 -10.77
CA LEU A 38 12.94 3.90 -11.78
C LEU A 38 13.40 4.56 -13.07
N ILE A 39 14.02 3.77 -13.96
CA ILE A 39 14.50 4.25 -15.25
C ILE A 39 13.24 4.47 -16.10
N ASP A 40 12.80 5.72 -16.18
CA ASP A 40 11.71 6.13 -17.04
C ASP A 40 12.31 6.53 -18.40
N ASP A 41 11.83 5.92 -19.48
CA ASP A 41 12.43 5.91 -20.84
C ASP A 41 12.56 7.32 -21.50
N SER A 42 12.12 8.39 -20.86
CA SER A 42 11.79 9.64 -21.54
C SER A 42 12.87 10.74 -21.58
N ASN A 43 14.04 10.57 -20.94
CA ASN A 43 15.03 11.66 -20.81
C ASN A 43 16.50 11.31 -21.10
N HIS A 44 16.78 10.18 -21.76
CA HIS A 44 18.17 9.81 -22.09
C HIS A 44 18.46 10.00 -23.59
N ASP A 45 18.89 11.21 -23.95
CA ASP A 45 19.55 11.52 -25.25
C ASP A 45 21.06 11.17 -25.23
N GLU A 46 21.57 10.61 -24.13
CA GLU A 46 22.93 10.08 -24.04
C GLU A 46 22.92 8.58 -24.35
N ASP A 47 23.81 8.14 -25.24
CA ASP A 47 24.03 6.73 -25.60
C ASP A 47 24.28 5.91 -24.33
N LEU A 48 23.22 5.34 -23.74
CA LEU A 48 23.31 4.43 -22.62
C LEU A 48 24.12 3.21 -23.07
N ASP A 49 25.32 3.03 -22.51
CA ASP A 49 26.09 1.82 -22.71
C ASP A 49 25.38 0.67 -21.99
N PHE A 50 24.65 -0.15 -22.75
CA PHE A 50 23.96 -1.33 -22.24
C PHE A 50 24.91 -2.35 -21.61
N SER A 51 26.24 -2.21 -21.74
CA SER A 51 27.19 -3.03 -20.99
C SER A 51 27.09 -2.82 -19.47
N ASP A 52 26.71 -1.61 -19.02
CA ASP A 52 26.52 -1.29 -17.61
C ASP A 52 25.10 -1.65 -17.10
N PHE A 53 24.13 -1.69 -18.01
CA PHE A 53 22.72 -1.97 -17.72
C PHE A 53 22.13 -2.97 -18.70
N PRO A 54 22.63 -4.22 -18.72
CA PRO A 54 22.21 -5.19 -19.72
C PRO A 54 20.70 -5.42 -19.69
N TRP A 55 20.01 -5.27 -18.56
CA TRP A 55 18.55 -5.39 -18.48
C TRP A 55 17.75 -4.21 -19.05
N LEU A 56 18.40 -3.13 -19.46
CA LEU A 56 17.76 -2.08 -20.26
C LEU A 56 17.82 -2.36 -21.76
N ASP A 57 18.65 -3.32 -22.18
CA ASP A 57 18.72 -3.75 -23.56
C ASP A 57 17.38 -4.42 -23.93
N PRO A 58 16.65 -3.91 -24.94
CA PRO A 58 15.41 -4.53 -25.41
C PRO A 58 15.51 -6.03 -25.70
N ASP A 59 16.70 -6.53 -26.05
CA ASP A 59 16.96 -7.94 -26.33
C ASP A 59 17.33 -8.75 -25.07
N HIS A 60 17.62 -8.12 -23.93
CA HIS A 60 18.01 -8.83 -22.70
C HIS A 60 16.79 -9.46 -22.01
N PRO A 61 16.87 -10.70 -21.47
CA PRO A 61 15.73 -11.43 -20.89
C PRO A 61 14.93 -10.67 -19.82
N LEU A 62 15.59 -9.85 -19.02
CA LEU A 62 15.00 -9.04 -17.92
C LEU A 62 14.55 -7.62 -18.30
N PHE A 63 14.68 -7.21 -19.56
CA PHE A 63 14.06 -5.94 -19.97
C PHE A 63 12.56 -6.04 -19.76
N PHE A 64 11.93 -4.93 -19.40
CA PHE A 64 10.48 -4.77 -19.34
C PHE A 64 10.23 -3.35 -19.81
N PRO A 65 9.66 -3.14 -21.01
CA PRO A 65 9.48 -1.78 -21.49
C PRO A 65 8.53 -1.05 -20.54
N ALA A 66 8.87 0.19 -20.18
CA ALA A 66 8.01 1.02 -19.33
C ALA A 66 6.67 1.35 -20.02
N THR A 67 6.65 1.29 -21.37
CA THR A 67 5.47 1.59 -22.21
C THR A 67 5.20 0.50 -23.25
N GLN A 68 3.94 0.36 -23.68
CA GLN A 68 3.58 -0.51 -24.81
C GLN A 68 4.08 0.11 -26.12
N ALA A 69 5.27 -0.28 -26.57
CA ALA A 69 5.68 -0.04 -27.95
C ALA A 69 4.85 -0.94 -28.89
N ASN A 70 4.37 -0.38 -30.00
CA ASN A 70 3.66 -1.08 -31.08
C ASN A 70 4.59 -2.07 -31.81
N ASN A 71 5.06 -3.12 -31.15
CA ASN A 71 5.87 -4.15 -31.78
C ASN A 71 4.97 -5.26 -32.35
N SER A 72 5.04 -5.43 -33.66
CA SER A 72 4.19 -6.31 -34.47
C SER A 72 4.69 -7.75 -34.59
N LYS A 73 5.69 -8.16 -33.79
CA LYS A 73 6.29 -9.50 -33.87
C LYS A 73 6.41 -10.15 -32.49
N GLY A 74 5.70 -11.26 -32.32
CA GLY A 74 5.86 -12.19 -31.19
C GLY A 74 5.17 -11.74 -29.92
N SER A 75 4.79 -12.71 -29.08
CA SER A 75 4.23 -12.49 -27.74
C SER A 75 4.99 -11.36 -27.06
N THR A 76 4.32 -10.23 -26.88
CA THR A 76 5.01 -9.05 -26.38
C THR A 76 5.41 -9.34 -24.94
N ARG A 77 6.52 -8.80 -24.48
CA ARG A 77 6.93 -8.84 -23.07
C ARG A 77 5.87 -8.30 -22.10
N TRP A 78 4.88 -7.56 -22.61
CA TRP A 78 3.64 -7.24 -21.91
C TRP A 78 2.78 -8.46 -21.58
N ASP A 79 2.83 -9.53 -22.37
CA ASP A 79 2.25 -10.82 -22.02
C ASP A 79 2.92 -11.40 -20.76
N ALA A 80 4.22 -11.18 -20.58
CA ALA A 80 4.91 -11.55 -19.35
C ALA A 80 4.45 -10.70 -18.15
N VAL A 81 4.32 -9.37 -18.30
CA VAL A 81 3.72 -8.51 -17.25
C VAL A 81 2.27 -8.91 -16.97
N ASN A 82 1.51 -9.26 -18.01
CA ASN A 82 0.15 -9.71 -17.89
C ASN A 82 0.07 -11.03 -17.12
N LYS A 83 1.04 -11.95 -17.21
CA LYS A 83 1.09 -13.13 -16.31
C LYS A 83 1.09 -12.71 -14.84
N PHE A 84 1.69 -11.59 -14.49
CA PHE A 84 1.68 -11.07 -13.12
C PHE A 84 0.44 -10.22 -12.78
N SER A 85 -0.54 -10.10 -13.68
CA SER A 85 -1.83 -9.51 -13.33
C SER A 85 -2.56 -10.37 -12.29
N VAL A 86 -3.30 -9.73 -11.40
CA VAL A 86 -4.01 -10.41 -10.31
C VAL A 86 -5.02 -11.43 -10.83
N GLU A 87 -5.63 -11.18 -11.97
CA GLU A 87 -6.52 -12.11 -12.67
C GLU A 87 -5.84 -13.43 -13.01
N ASN A 88 -4.55 -13.36 -13.37
CA ASN A 88 -3.81 -14.52 -13.86
C ASN A 88 -3.18 -15.31 -12.71
N TRP A 89 -2.56 -14.67 -11.72
CA TRP A 89 -1.92 -15.42 -10.62
C TRP A 89 -2.90 -15.81 -9.49
N TYR A 90 -4.00 -15.08 -9.29
CA TYR A 90 -4.93 -15.34 -8.17
C TYR A 90 -5.50 -16.77 -8.16
N PRO A 91 -5.97 -17.36 -9.28
CA PRO A 91 -6.47 -18.73 -9.29
C PRO A 91 -5.47 -19.77 -8.78
N HIS A 92 -4.17 -19.52 -9.00
CA HIS A 92 -3.08 -20.41 -8.62
C HIS A 92 -2.64 -20.20 -7.16
N LEU A 93 -2.70 -18.96 -6.66
CA LEU A 93 -2.30 -18.61 -5.30
C LEU A 93 -3.48 -18.38 -4.36
N ARG A 94 -4.69 -18.79 -4.75
CA ARG A 94 -5.94 -18.53 -3.99
C ARG A 94 -5.86 -18.95 -2.51
N LYS A 95 -5.15 -20.04 -2.20
CA LYS A 95 -4.98 -20.54 -0.82
C LYS A 95 -3.96 -19.74 0.00
N HIS A 96 -3.10 -18.97 -0.66
CA HIS A 96 -2.01 -18.20 -0.02
C HIS A 96 -2.33 -16.71 0.09
N THR A 97 -3.40 -16.24 -0.55
CA THR A 97 -3.75 -14.83 -0.65
C THR A 97 -5.16 -14.56 -0.11
N PHE A 98 -5.55 -13.30 -0.10
CA PHE A 98 -6.85 -12.85 0.36
C PHE A 98 -7.96 -13.25 -0.60
N LYS A 99 -9.12 -13.67 -0.07
CA LYS A 99 -10.33 -13.92 -0.88
C LYS A 99 -10.62 -12.70 -1.75
N SER A 100 -10.81 -12.92 -3.05
CA SER A 100 -11.04 -11.86 -4.03
C SER A 100 -12.20 -12.18 -4.99
N HIS A 101 -12.91 -11.14 -5.41
CA HIS A 101 -13.97 -11.16 -6.43
C HIS A 101 -13.62 -10.18 -7.55
N PHE A 102 -13.98 -10.54 -8.79
CA PHE A 102 -13.64 -9.79 -10.00
C PHE A 102 -14.92 -9.33 -10.68
N ILE A 103 -14.97 -8.04 -11.03
CA ILE A 103 -16.15 -7.40 -11.60
C ILE A 103 -15.73 -6.73 -12.89
N THR A 104 -16.12 -7.29 -14.02
CA THR A 104 -15.82 -6.71 -15.32
C THR A 104 -16.70 -5.48 -15.56
N LEU A 105 -16.04 -4.35 -15.76
CA LEU A 105 -16.63 -3.10 -16.18
C LEU A 105 -16.68 -3.06 -17.71
N ASN A 106 -17.84 -2.70 -18.25
CA ASN A 106 -17.97 -2.43 -19.68
C ASN A 106 -17.70 -0.95 -19.99
N TYR A 107 -17.69 -0.59 -21.27
CA TYR A 107 -17.50 0.77 -21.76
C TYR A 107 -18.37 1.83 -21.05
N ASN A 108 -19.66 1.55 -20.82
CA ASN A 108 -20.55 2.52 -20.18
C ASN A 108 -20.22 2.70 -18.70
N ASP A 109 -19.83 1.63 -18.00
CA ASP A 109 -19.37 1.70 -16.61
C ASP A 109 -18.08 2.54 -16.51
N ILE A 110 -17.14 2.33 -17.43
CA ILE A 110 -15.89 3.08 -17.51
C ILE A 110 -16.16 4.57 -17.75
N HIS A 111 -17.02 4.90 -18.71
CA HIS A 111 -17.42 6.29 -18.98
C HIS A 111 -18.07 6.96 -17.78
N TYR A 112 -18.97 6.26 -17.09
CA TYR A 112 -19.58 6.77 -15.85
C TYR A 112 -18.52 7.07 -14.78
N LEU A 113 -17.57 6.16 -14.56
CA LEU A 113 -16.49 6.35 -13.58
C LEU A 113 -15.52 7.48 -13.94
N MET A 114 -15.37 7.79 -15.24
CA MET A 114 -14.64 8.96 -15.75
C MET A 114 -15.44 10.27 -15.62
N GLY A 115 -16.67 10.24 -15.12
CA GLY A 115 -17.56 11.42 -15.01
C GLY A 115 -18.38 11.72 -16.27
N ASN A 116 -18.27 10.89 -17.31
CA ASN A 116 -19.00 11.03 -18.57
C ASN A 116 -20.25 10.15 -18.53
N ILE A 117 -21.34 10.63 -17.92
CA ILE A 117 -22.57 9.84 -17.71
C ILE A 117 -23.31 9.62 -19.05
N PRO A 118 -23.41 8.37 -19.56
CA PRO A 118 -24.24 8.10 -20.74
C PRO A 118 -25.72 8.39 -20.44
N PRO A 119 -26.53 8.87 -21.42
CA PRO A 119 -27.90 9.33 -21.18
C PRO A 119 -28.82 8.33 -20.45
N ASP A 120 -28.63 7.03 -20.71
CA ASP A 120 -29.45 5.95 -20.16
C ASP A 120 -28.72 5.13 -19.08
N TYR A 121 -27.63 5.66 -18.51
CA TYR A 121 -26.82 4.94 -17.53
C TYR A 121 -27.41 5.00 -16.13
N ASP A 122 -27.81 3.84 -15.61
CA ASP A 122 -28.27 3.69 -14.23
C ASP A 122 -27.09 3.47 -13.27
N SER A 123 -26.59 4.56 -12.69
CA SER A 123 -25.52 4.52 -11.68
C SER A 123 -25.87 3.70 -10.43
N SER A 124 -27.15 3.60 -10.07
CA SER A 124 -27.59 2.84 -8.89
C SER A 124 -27.38 1.34 -9.07
N LYS A 125 -27.36 0.87 -10.32
CA LYS A 125 -27.09 -0.53 -10.67
C LYS A 125 -25.66 -0.91 -10.33
N LEU A 126 -24.68 -0.10 -10.72
CA LEU A 126 -23.26 -0.38 -10.44
C LEU A 126 -22.97 -0.36 -8.94
N GLU A 127 -23.51 0.63 -8.23
CA GLU A 127 -23.41 0.69 -6.76
C GLU A 127 -24.04 -0.55 -6.10
N SER A 128 -25.21 -0.98 -6.57
CA SER A 128 -25.90 -2.17 -6.05
C SER A 128 -25.12 -3.46 -6.32
N ILE A 129 -24.45 -3.58 -7.47
CA ILE A 129 -23.56 -4.71 -7.78
C ILE A 129 -22.41 -4.76 -6.77
N PHE A 130 -21.74 -3.63 -6.52
CA PHE A 130 -20.67 -3.56 -5.53
C PHE A 130 -21.16 -3.89 -4.12
N ASN A 131 -22.29 -3.33 -3.69
CA ASN A 131 -22.88 -3.61 -2.38
C ASN A 131 -23.26 -5.09 -2.21
N LYS A 132 -23.78 -5.72 -3.26
CA LYS A 132 -24.08 -7.15 -3.25
C LYS A 132 -22.80 -7.96 -3.03
N ILE A 133 -21.73 -7.69 -3.77
CA ILE A 133 -20.47 -8.44 -3.66
C ILE A 133 -19.78 -8.17 -2.31
N LEU A 134 -19.80 -6.93 -1.81
CA LEU A 134 -19.34 -6.57 -0.46
C LEU A 134 -20.00 -7.45 0.62
N SER A 135 -21.28 -7.79 0.45
CA SER A 135 -22.02 -8.62 1.41
C SER A 135 -21.58 -10.09 1.44
N GLU A 136 -20.79 -10.54 0.46
CA GLU A 136 -20.25 -11.91 0.37
C GLU A 136 -18.93 -12.10 1.13
N PHE A 137 -18.31 -11.02 1.64
CA PHE A 137 -17.12 -11.06 2.49
C PHE A 137 -17.48 -11.16 3.97
N ASN A 138 -16.64 -11.84 4.77
CA ASN A 138 -16.94 -12.16 6.17
C ASN A 138 -17.16 -10.90 7.03
N ASN A 139 -16.29 -9.91 6.88
CA ASN A 139 -16.35 -8.63 7.59
C ASN A 139 -17.09 -7.53 6.82
N LYS A 140 -17.54 -7.79 5.58
CA LYS A 140 -18.11 -6.79 4.66
C LYS A 140 -17.18 -5.58 4.44
N GLU A 141 -15.88 -5.83 4.55
CA GLU A 141 -14.83 -4.84 4.35
C GLU A 141 -13.91 -5.37 3.25
N VAL A 142 -13.56 -4.50 2.30
CA VAL A 142 -12.66 -4.87 1.20
C VAL A 142 -11.60 -3.82 0.93
N PHE A 143 -10.52 -4.26 0.33
CA PHE A 143 -9.64 -3.44 -0.48
C PHE A 143 -10.09 -3.51 -1.95
N MET A 144 -9.95 -2.41 -2.70
CA MET A 144 -10.28 -2.36 -4.13
C MET A 144 -9.09 -1.93 -4.96
N ARG A 145 -8.91 -2.60 -6.11
CA ARG A 145 -8.01 -2.17 -7.19
C ARG A 145 -8.65 -2.41 -8.55
N LEU A 146 -8.08 -1.81 -9.59
CA LEU A 146 -8.33 -2.21 -10.97
C LEU A 146 -7.31 -3.28 -11.40
N SER A 147 -7.53 -3.85 -12.59
CA SER A 147 -6.58 -4.75 -13.26
C SER A 147 -5.17 -4.15 -13.30
N THR A 148 -5.06 -2.86 -13.66
CA THR A 148 -3.79 -2.15 -13.80
C THR A 148 -3.17 -1.80 -12.45
N ARG A 149 -3.88 -1.01 -11.63
CA ARG A 149 -3.36 -0.48 -10.36
C ARG A 149 -4.48 -0.15 -9.38
N SER A 150 -4.12 0.01 -8.11
CA SER A 150 -5.05 0.52 -7.08
C SER A 150 -5.24 2.04 -7.22
N PRO A 151 -6.28 2.66 -6.67
CA PRO A 151 -6.46 4.12 -6.68
C PRO A 151 -5.87 4.83 -5.44
N LYS A 152 -4.60 4.56 -5.07
CA LYS A 152 -3.98 5.05 -3.81
C LYS A 152 -3.78 6.58 -3.74
N ASP A 153 -3.87 7.26 -4.88
CA ASP A 153 -3.77 8.72 -5.07
C ASP A 153 -5.12 9.43 -5.11
N SER A 154 -6.21 8.74 -4.75
CA SER A 154 -7.55 9.30 -4.72
C SER A 154 -7.67 10.43 -3.69
N LYS A 155 -8.16 11.59 -4.11
CA LYS A 155 -8.43 12.74 -3.21
C LYS A 155 -9.33 12.35 -2.04
N PHE A 156 -10.36 11.53 -2.32
CA PHE A 156 -11.27 10.98 -1.32
C PHE A 156 -10.52 10.23 -0.20
N LEU A 157 -9.54 9.40 -0.56
CA LEU A 157 -8.74 8.65 0.42
C LEU A 157 -7.85 9.58 1.25
N PHE A 158 -7.31 10.65 0.68
CA PHE A 158 -6.52 11.62 1.43
C PHE A 158 -7.36 12.39 2.47
N GLU A 159 -8.58 12.78 2.11
CA GLU A 159 -9.51 13.43 3.05
C GLU A 159 -9.93 12.50 4.19
N GLU A 160 -10.16 11.22 3.88
CA GLU A 160 -10.46 10.20 4.89
C GLU A 160 -9.24 9.89 5.77
N ALA A 161 -8.06 9.74 5.18
CA ALA A 161 -6.81 9.50 5.89
C ALA A 161 -6.47 10.64 6.86
N SER A 162 -6.63 11.91 6.46
CA SER A 162 -6.44 13.03 7.40
C SER A 162 -7.44 12.99 8.57
N THR A 163 -8.66 12.50 8.34
CA THR A 163 -9.69 12.35 9.38
C THR A 163 -9.40 11.17 10.32
N ILE A 164 -8.84 10.08 9.80
CA ILE A 164 -8.37 8.93 10.60
C ILE A 164 -7.17 9.36 11.43
N MET A 165 -6.17 9.98 10.79
CA MET A 165 -4.94 10.45 11.41
C MET A 165 -5.21 11.47 12.52
N SER A 166 -6.16 12.40 12.34
CA SER A 166 -6.50 13.39 13.38
C SER A 166 -6.99 12.75 14.68
N LYS A 167 -7.50 11.52 14.63
CA LYS A 167 -7.99 10.73 15.77
C LYS A 167 -7.01 9.64 16.23
N ASP A 168 -5.93 9.40 15.49
CA ASP A 168 -4.96 8.35 15.81
C ASP A 168 -3.86 8.88 16.75
N PHE A 169 -4.02 8.57 18.04
CA PHE A 169 -3.02 8.89 19.08
C PHE A 169 -2.02 7.75 19.30
N VAL A 170 -2.24 6.57 18.70
CA VAL A 170 -1.35 5.41 18.85
C VAL A 170 -0.08 5.65 18.05
N TYR A 171 -0.24 6.07 16.79
CA TYR A 171 0.89 6.32 15.91
C TYR A 171 1.37 7.76 15.92
N TRP A 172 0.62 8.73 16.46
CA TRP A 172 1.02 10.13 16.37
C TRP A 172 0.49 11.04 17.47
N ASN A 173 1.42 11.72 18.15
CA ASN A 173 1.21 12.88 19.01
C ASN A 173 1.75 14.15 18.32
N GLU A 174 1.16 15.31 18.61
CA GLU A 174 1.59 16.61 18.09
C GLU A 174 3.06 16.96 18.36
N ASN A 175 3.68 16.32 19.37
CA ASN A 175 5.09 16.50 19.71
C ASN A 175 6.02 15.45 19.05
N ASP A 176 5.48 14.54 18.23
CA ASP A 176 6.29 13.53 17.55
C ASP A 176 7.05 14.12 16.37
N ASN A 177 8.20 13.50 16.07
CA ASN A 177 9.05 13.89 14.96
C ASN A 177 8.38 13.64 13.59
N LYS A 178 9.01 14.14 12.52
CA LYS A 178 8.49 14.00 11.14
C LYS A 178 8.37 12.54 10.68
N HIS A 179 9.24 11.65 11.14
CA HIS A 179 9.22 10.23 10.74
C HIS A 179 8.02 9.50 11.31
N GLN A 180 7.69 9.76 12.58
CA GLN A 180 6.51 9.19 13.22
C GLN A 180 5.20 9.76 12.61
N GLN A 181 5.19 11.04 12.23
CA GLN A 181 4.09 11.63 11.45
C GLN A 181 3.90 10.90 10.11
N LEU A 182 4.99 10.55 9.43
CA LEU A 182 4.98 9.82 8.18
C LEU A 182 4.46 8.38 8.36
N VAL A 183 4.90 7.68 9.42
CA VAL A 183 4.35 6.36 9.79
C VAL A 183 2.84 6.44 10.02
N SER A 184 2.39 7.43 10.80
CA SER A 184 0.96 7.62 11.06
C SER A 184 0.17 7.99 9.81
N PHE A 185 0.76 8.76 8.89
CA PHE A 185 0.16 9.05 7.59
C PHE A 185 -0.04 7.76 6.79
N VAL A 186 1.01 6.94 6.63
CA VAL A 186 0.91 5.68 5.88
C VAL A 186 -0.10 4.73 6.54
N ALA A 187 -0.05 4.57 7.86
CA ALA A 187 -1.03 3.75 8.59
C ALA A 187 -2.47 4.24 8.39
N SER A 188 -2.69 5.55 8.35
CA SER A 188 -4.01 6.15 8.11
C SER A 188 -4.45 5.99 6.65
N MET A 189 -3.53 6.08 5.70
CA MET A 189 -3.77 5.81 4.28
C MET A 189 -4.17 4.35 4.06
N LEU A 190 -3.47 3.40 4.69
CA LEU A 190 -3.86 1.99 4.68
C LEU A 190 -5.29 1.84 5.19
N LYS A 191 -5.60 2.35 6.39
CA LYS A 191 -6.96 2.30 6.95
C LYS A 191 -8.02 2.98 6.06
N ALA A 192 -7.68 4.08 5.39
CA ALA A 192 -8.61 4.78 4.49
C ALA A 192 -8.99 3.93 3.27
N MET A 193 -8.11 3.04 2.81
CA MET A 193 -8.40 2.11 1.70
C MET A 193 -9.42 1.02 2.06
N LYS A 194 -9.83 0.91 3.34
CA LYS A 194 -10.90 0.02 3.78
C LYS A 194 -12.26 0.48 3.27
N ILE A 195 -12.88 -0.32 2.40
CA ILE A 195 -14.14 0.00 1.75
C ILE A 195 -15.29 -0.79 2.39
N LYS A 196 -16.41 -0.10 2.63
CA LYS A 196 -17.64 -0.68 3.22
C LYS A 196 -18.90 -0.46 2.39
N SER A 197 -18.80 0.24 1.26
CA SER A 197 -19.94 0.53 0.38
C SER A 197 -19.52 0.67 -1.08
N GLY A 198 -20.43 0.33 -1.99
CA GLY A 198 -20.27 0.53 -3.43
C GLY A 198 -20.06 1.98 -3.80
N ARG A 199 -20.71 2.90 -3.08
CA ARG A 199 -20.50 4.35 -3.23
C ARG A 199 -19.03 4.74 -3.04
N LYS A 200 -18.40 4.24 -1.98
CA LYS A 200 -16.98 4.52 -1.71
C LYS A 200 -16.07 3.97 -2.81
N ILE A 201 -16.38 2.82 -3.42
CA ILE A 201 -15.64 2.29 -4.58
C ILE A 201 -15.68 3.28 -5.74
N ILE A 202 -16.88 3.73 -6.11
CA ILE A 202 -17.10 4.68 -7.22
C ILE A 202 -16.34 5.99 -6.97
N GLU A 203 -16.49 6.58 -5.78
CA GLU A 203 -15.82 7.85 -5.42
C GLU A 203 -14.30 7.71 -5.39
N THR A 204 -13.79 6.58 -4.90
CA THR A 204 -12.35 6.32 -4.86
C THR A 204 -11.77 6.26 -6.29
N ILE A 205 -12.43 5.54 -7.20
CA ILE A 205 -12.02 5.44 -8.62
C ILE A 205 -12.10 6.80 -9.30
N ALA A 206 -13.25 7.48 -9.20
CA ALA A 206 -13.51 8.73 -9.91
C ALA A 206 -12.57 9.88 -9.51
N GLN A 207 -12.00 9.83 -8.30
CA GLN A 207 -11.10 10.85 -7.77
C GLN A 207 -9.61 10.48 -7.84
N SER A 208 -9.25 9.37 -8.51
CA SER A 208 -7.85 8.94 -8.68
C SER A 208 -7.31 9.37 -10.05
N PRO A 209 -6.36 10.32 -10.12
CA PRO A 209 -5.78 10.77 -11.39
C PRO A 209 -5.11 9.66 -12.19
N ARG A 210 -4.35 8.77 -11.53
CA ARG A 210 -3.68 7.66 -12.24
C ARG A 210 -4.66 6.66 -12.85
N VAL A 211 -5.77 6.40 -12.14
CA VAL A 211 -6.82 5.52 -12.66
C VAL A 211 -7.57 6.20 -13.80
N TYR A 212 -7.86 7.50 -13.69
CA TYR A 212 -8.46 8.25 -14.80
C TYR A 212 -7.63 8.15 -16.08
N ASN A 213 -6.30 8.30 -15.97
CA ASN A 213 -5.38 8.16 -17.12
C ASN A 213 -5.39 6.74 -17.71
N ASP A 214 -5.41 5.70 -16.88
CA ASP A 214 -5.54 4.31 -17.34
C ASP A 214 -6.86 4.09 -18.09
N LEU A 215 -7.98 4.59 -17.55
CA LEU A 215 -9.31 4.47 -18.18
C LEU A 215 -9.37 5.25 -19.50
N LEU A 216 -8.77 6.45 -19.54
CA LEU A 216 -8.67 7.25 -20.76
C LEU A 216 -7.86 6.53 -21.85
N ALA A 217 -6.71 5.95 -21.50
CA ALA A 217 -5.90 5.16 -22.43
C ALA A 217 -6.66 3.93 -22.95
N LEU A 218 -7.40 3.24 -22.06
CA LEU A 218 -8.21 2.08 -22.42
C LEU A 218 -9.34 2.44 -23.41
N VAL A 219 -10.07 3.53 -23.14
CA VAL A 219 -11.14 4.02 -24.03
C VAL A 219 -10.58 4.52 -25.36
N SER A 220 -9.38 5.10 -25.38
CA SER A 220 -8.77 5.65 -26.60
C SER A 220 -8.18 4.59 -27.54
N SER A 221 -7.82 3.42 -27.03
CA SER A 221 -7.07 2.37 -27.75
C SER A 221 -7.94 1.21 -28.25
N SER A 222 -9.17 1.08 -27.75
CA SER A 222 -10.01 -0.10 -27.96
C SER A 222 -11.27 0.24 -28.75
N ASN A 223 -11.77 -0.72 -29.52
CA ASN A 223 -13.16 -0.65 -29.96
C ASN A 223 -14.09 -0.68 -28.73
N GLN A 224 -15.28 -0.09 -28.85
CA GLN A 224 -16.24 -0.03 -27.75
C GLN A 224 -16.58 -1.42 -27.16
N SER A 225 -16.62 -2.47 -27.98
CA SER A 225 -16.88 -3.85 -27.54
C SER A 225 -15.75 -4.46 -26.72
N ASP A 226 -14.53 -3.99 -26.93
CA ASP A 226 -13.30 -4.58 -26.38
C ASP A 226 -12.81 -3.80 -25.15
N CYS A 227 -13.36 -2.60 -24.94
CA CYS A 227 -13.08 -1.71 -23.82
C CYS A 227 -13.66 -2.29 -22.52
N THR A 228 -12.86 -3.14 -21.87
CA THR A 228 -13.19 -3.77 -20.59
C THR A 228 -12.01 -3.70 -19.63
N THR A 229 -12.31 -3.63 -18.34
CA THR A 229 -11.34 -3.75 -17.24
C THR A 229 -12.03 -4.37 -16.04
N ASN A 230 -11.29 -4.91 -15.08
CA ASN A 230 -11.89 -5.47 -13.87
C ASN A 230 -11.70 -4.53 -12.68
N VAL A 231 -12.73 -4.40 -11.87
CA VAL A 231 -12.61 -4.03 -10.46
C VAL A 231 -12.42 -5.30 -9.66
N ILE A 232 -11.29 -5.40 -8.95
CA ILE A 232 -10.99 -6.50 -8.04
C ILE A 232 -11.29 -6.03 -6.61
N LEU A 233 -12.21 -6.72 -5.95
CA LEU A 233 -12.51 -6.54 -4.53
C LEU A 233 -11.87 -7.68 -3.75
N ARG A 234 -11.06 -7.33 -2.76
CA ARG A 234 -10.27 -8.26 -1.95
C ARG A 234 -10.65 -8.12 -0.48
N GLU A 235 -10.81 -9.22 0.26
CA GLU A 235 -11.15 -9.18 1.69
C GLU A 235 -10.16 -8.30 2.46
N TRP A 236 -10.70 -7.39 3.27
CA TRP A 236 -9.89 -6.46 4.05
C TRP A 236 -9.34 -7.14 5.32
N HIS A 237 -8.07 -6.91 5.60
CA HIS A 237 -7.46 -7.17 6.91
C HIS A 237 -6.63 -5.94 7.31
N ASP A 238 -6.59 -5.64 8.60
CA ASP A 238 -5.81 -4.50 9.12
C ASP A 238 -4.32 -4.87 9.14
N ILE A 239 -3.62 -4.59 8.04
CA ILE A 239 -2.17 -4.77 7.89
C ILE A 239 -1.45 -3.52 8.41
N ARG A 240 -0.48 -3.71 9.30
CA ARG A 240 0.39 -2.62 9.74
C ARG A 240 1.48 -2.34 8.71
N PRO A 241 1.94 -1.08 8.55
CA PRO A 241 3.01 -0.76 7.61
C PRO A 241 4.31 -1.55 7.85
N ASP A 242 4.65 -1.88 9.09
CA ASP A 242 5.85 -2.66 9.43
C ASP A 242 5.66 -4.18 9.29
N HIS A 243 4.46 -4.62 8.95
CA HIS A 243 4.09 -6.02 8.75
C HIS A 243 3.99 -6.38 7.27
N GLU A 244 4.46 -5.51 6.38
CA GLU A 244 4.52 -5.74 4.93
C GLU A 244 5.98 -5.90 4.48
N PHE A 245 6.24 -7.00 3.77
CA PHE A 245 7.58 -7.40 3.34
C PHE A 245 7.60 -7.72 1.85
N ARG A 246 8.74 -7.49 1.22
CA ARG A 246 9.01 -7.87 -0.18
C ARG A 246 10.07 -8.95 -0.22
N VAL A 247 9.76 -10.07 -0.87
CA VAL A 247 10.61 -11.26 -0.97
C VAL A 247 11.00 -11.49 -2.42
N PHE A 248 12.30 -11.64 -2.69
CA PHE A 248 12.85 -11.93 -4.00
C PHE A 248 13.18 -13.41 -4.10
N VAL A 249 12.69 -14.06 -5.16
CA VAL A 249 12.91 -15.49 -5.42
C VAL A 249 13.60 -15.66 -6.76
N SER A 250 14.59 -16.54 -6.80
CA SER A 250 15.31 -16.92 -8.02
C SER A 250 15.49 -18.43 -8.10
N ARG A 251 15.20 -19.00 -9.27
CA ARG A 251 15.49 -20.39 -9.63
C ARG A 251 16.59 -20.51 -10.69
N ARG A 252 17.07 -19.40 -11.25
CA ARG A 252 17.99 -19.46 -12.39
C ARG A 252 19.28 -20.19 -12.05
N HIS A 253 19.71 -21.07 -12.98
CA HIS A 253 20.87 -21.95 -12.86
C HIS A 253 20.79 -22.92 -11.67
N ARG A 254 19.58 -23.22 -11.20
CA ARG A 254 19.35 -24.08 -10.04
C ARG A 254 18.19 -25.02 -10.28
N LYS A 255 18.25 -26.18 -9.63
CA LYS A 255 17.14 -27.14 -9.62
C LYS A 255 15.99 -26.65 -8.74
N GLU A 256 16.32 -25.97 -7.65
CA GLU A 256 15.40 -25.50 -6.63
C GLU A 256 15.46 -23.97 -6.56
N SER A 257 14.31 -23.35 -6.30
CA SER A 257 14.23 -21.92 -6.02
C SER A 257 14.93 -21.58 -4.71
N ILE A 258 15.51 -20.39 -4.65
CA ILE A 258 16.07 -19.81 -3.42
C ILE A 258 15.42 -18.45 -3.17
N VAL A 259 15.28 -18.08 -1.89
CA VAL A 259 15.00 -16.68 -1.53
C VAL A 259 16.32 -15.94 -1.51
N THR A 260 16.48 -14.95 -2.39
CA THR A 260 17.73 -14.18 -2.49
C THR A 260 17.72 -12.98 -1.56
N ALA A 261 16.56 -12.36 -1.38
CA ALA A 261 16.45 -11.17 -0.57
C ALA A 261 15.07 -10.99 0.05
N ILE A 262 15.05 -10.32 1.19
CA ILE A 262 13.82 -9.90 1.87
C ILE A 262 14.01 -8.44 2.33
N SER A 263 13.00 -7.61 2.14
CA SER A 263 13.02 -6.24 2.66
C SER A 263 11.70 -5.82 3.29
N GLN A 264 11.78 -4.89 4.24
CA GLN A 264 10.65 -4.06 4.63
C GLN A 264 10.06 -3.37 3.39
N TYR A 265 8.76 -3.53 3.13
CA TYR A 265 8.13 -3.01 1.92
C TYR A 265 8.13 -1.48 1.87
N PHE A 266 7.68 -0.84 2.97
CA PHE A 266 7.72 0.61 3.13
C PHE A 266 9.13 1.10 3.46
N HIS A 267 10.04 0.99 2.49
CA HIS A 267 11.47 1.28 2.60
C HIS A 267 11.83 2.72 3.01
N PHE A 268 10.89 3.66 2.93
CA PHE A 268 11.05 5.04 3.36
C PHE A 268 10.58 5.29 4.80
N LEU A 269 9.89 4.33 5.42
CA LEU A 269 9.46 4.45 6.81
C LEU A 269 10.57 3.98 7.75
N TYR A 270 10.87 4.84 8.70
CA TYR A 270 11.67 4.52 9.87
C TYR A 270 10.77 4.52 11.09
N PHE A 271 10.75 3.40 11.81
CA PHE A 271 9.88 3.22 12.97
C PHE A 271 10.64 3.59 14.25
N ASP A 272 10.36 4.79 14.77
CA ASP A 272 10.90 5.27 16.05
C ASP A 272 10.15 4.73 17.25
N LYS A 273 8.85 4.52 17.08
CA LYS A 273 7.93 3.98 18.08
C LYS A 273 7.16 2.87 17.41
N SER A 274 7.30 1.66 17.90
CA SER A 274 6.49 0.55 17.44
C SER A 274 6.25 -0.41 18.59
N PRO A 275 5.12 -1.12 18.62
CA PRO A 275 4.91 -2.20 19.58
C PRO A 275 6.00 -3.27 19.51
N ALA A 276 6.11 -4.04 20.59
CA ALA A 276 7.18 -5.01 20.83
C ALA A 276 7.32 -6.11 19.75
N ASP A 277 6.32 -6.26 18.88
CA ASP A 277 6.27 -7.21 17.77
C ASP A 277 6.80 -6.65 16.45
N CYS A 278 7.29 -5.41 16.43
CA CYS A 278 7.85 -4.80 15.24
C CYS A 278 9.25 -5.37 14.96
N PHE A 279 9.45 -5.83 13.73
CA PHE A 279 10.69 -6.49 13.29
C PHE A 279 11.96 -5.69 13.63
N ASN A 280 11.90 -4.36 13.50
CA ASN A 280 13.04 -3.46 13.75
C ASN A 280 13.59 -3.54 15.19
N PHE A 281 12.76 -3.98 16.14
CA PHE A 281 13.08 -4.03 17.56
C PHE A 281 13.35 -5.43 18.09
N LEU A 282 13.25 -6.45 17.23
CA LEU A 282 13.63 -7.81 17.59
C LEU A 282 15.14 -7.91 17.79
N ASP A 283 15.56 -8.85 18.63
CA ASP A 283 16.97 -9.22 18.69
C ASP A 283 17.40 -10.01 17.44
N GLU A 284 18.71 -10.18 17.26
CA GLU A 284 19.25 -10.81 16.05
C GLU A 284 18.90 -12.31 15.93
N GLU A 285 18.64 -13.01 17.03
CA GLU A 285 18.22 -14.42 17.00
C GLU A 285 16.76 -14.52 16.52
N ASP A 286 15.89 -13.69 17.08
CA ASP A 286 14.48 -13.59 16.69
C ASP A 286 14.33 -13.15 15.23
N LYS A 287 15.11 -12.17 14.77
CA LYS A 287 15.13 -11.76 13.36
C LYS A 287 15.50 -12.92 12.44
N LYS A 288 16.55 -13.68 12.77
CA LYS A 288 16.95 -14.86 11.98
C LYS A 288 15.86 -15.92 11.96
N ALA A 289 15.18 -16.15 13.08
CA ALA A 289 14.05 -17.08 13.15
C ALA A 289 12.90 -16.64 12.23
N VAL A 290 12.56 -15.34 12.24
CA VAL A 290 11.53 -14.76 11.37
C VAL A 290 11.91 -14.86 9.90
N ILE A 291 13.13 -14.47 9.54
CA ILE A 291 13.67 -14.57 8.17
C ILE A 291 13.59 -16.02 7.66
N LYS A 292 14.05 -16.97 8.48
CA LYS A 292 13.97 -18.40 8.16
C LYS A 292 12.54 -18.88 7.99
N LYS A 293 11.59 -18.33 8.77
CA LYS A 293 10.17 -18.67 8.63
C LYS A 293 9.59 -18.13 7.32
N PHE A 294 9.91 -16.89 6.92
CA PHE A 294 9.55 -16.34 5.61
C PHE A 294 10.09 -17.18 4.46
N GLU A 295 11.37 -17.53 4.51
CA GLU A 295 12.01 -18.37 3.51
C GLU A 295 11.30 -19.72 3.38
N ASN A 296 11.06 -20.42 4.51
CA ASN A 296 10.38 -21.70 4.51
C ASN A 296 8.95 -21.59 3.96
N TYR A 297 8.20 -20.58 4.36
CA TYR A 297 6.84 -20.38 3.87
C TYR A 297 6.83 -20.18 2.35
N VAL A 298 7.67 -19.27 1.85
CA VAL A 298 7.75 -18.97 0.43
C VAL A 298 8.21 -20.19 -0.36
N LEU A 299 9.30 -20.85 0.01
CA LEU A 299 9.84 -21.98 -0.77
C LEU A 299 9.01 -23.26 -0.67
N LYS A 300 8.38 -23.54 0.48
CA LYS A 300 7.63 -24.80 0.66
C LYS A 300 6.15 -24.68 0.32
N SER A 301 5.56 -23.50 0.48
CA SER A 301 4.12 -23.31 0.30
C SER A 301 3.80 -22.55 -0.97
N VAL A 302 4.46 -21.41 -1.21
CA VAL A 302 4.12 -20.49 -2.31
C VAL A 302 4.79 -20.88 -3.63
N ASP A 303 6.11 -21.13 -3.61
CA ASP A 303 6.92 -21.44 -4.79
C ASP A 303 6.39 -22.63 -5.61
N PRO A 304 5.92 -23.76 -5.02
CA PRO A 304 5.40 -24.85 -5.83
C PRO A 304 4.20 -24.46 -6.71
N ASP A 305 3.32 -23.58 -6.21
CA ASP A 305 2.17 -23.10 -6.99
C ASP A 305 2.58 -22.01 -8.01
N VAL A 306 3.54 -21.14 -7.65
CA VAL A 306 4.11 -20.15 -8.58
C VAL A 306 4.88 -20.83 -9.72
N ALA A 307 5.72 -21.82 -9.40
CA ALA A 307 6.48 -22.61 -10.37
C ALA A 307 5.56 -23.33 -11.35
N LYS A 308 4.46 -23.92 -10.84
CA LYS A 308 3.44 -24.53 -11.69
C LYS A 308 2.74 -23.49 -12.56
N PHE A 309 2.40 -22.33 -12.01
CA PHE A 309 1.73 -21.23 -12.72
C PHE A 309 2.59 -20.64 -13.84
N LEU A 310 3.83 -20.30 -13.54
CA LEU A 310 4.80 -19.76 -14.49
C LEU A 310 5.35 -20.82 -15.45
N ASN A 311 4.83 -22.05 -15.37
CA ASN A 311 5.22 -23.21 -16.17
C ASN A 311 6.73 -23.43 -16.15
N PHE A 312 7.30 -23.54 -14.96
CA PHE A 312 8.68 -23.98 -14.86
C PHE A 312 8.74 -25.44 -15.32
N SER A 313 9.10 -25.68 -16.59
CA SER A 313 9.31 -27.04 -17.12
C SER A 313 10.27 -27.80 -16.20
N SER A 314 9.89 -29.02 -15.81
CA SER A 314 10.71 -29.89 -14.94
C SER A 314 11.96 -30.41 -15.65
N GLU A 315 11.99 -30.33 -16.98
CA GLU A 315 13.03 -30.85 -17.84
C GLU A 315 13.22 -29.91 -19.04
N GLN A 316 14.47 -29.49 -19.30
CA GLN A 316 14.99 -29.12 -20.62
C GLN A 316 14.51 -27.82 -21.30
N ASP A 317 14.66 -26.66 -20.67
CA ASP A 317 14.83 -25.42 -21.44
C ASP A 317 16.17 -24.79 -21.07
N ASP A 318 16.86 -24.24 -22.07
CA ASP A 318 18.02 -23.37 -21.88
C ASP A 318 17.63 -22.31 -20.84
N ASP A 319 18.29 -22.27 -19.69
CA ASP A 319 18.00 -21.27 -18.65
C ASP A 319 18.14 -19.83 -19.19
N GLU A 320 18.87 -19.66 -20.30
CA GLU A 320 19.04 -18.39 -21.00
C GLU A 320 17.92 -18.09 -22.02
N SER A 321 16.94 -18.97 -22.16
CA SER A 321 15.72 -18.71 -22.94
C SER A 321 14.98 -17.49 -22.37
N SER A 322 14.72 -16.50 -23.23
CA SER A 322 13.95 -15.28 -22.89
C SER A 322 12.51 -15.60 -22.43
N ASP A 323 11.99 -16.77 -22.79
CA ASP A 323 10.61 -17.17 -22.48
C ASP A 323 10.48 -17.82 -21.10
N CYS A 324 11.62 -18.05 -20.43
CA CYS A 324 11.67 -18.72 -19.14
C CYS A 324 11.77 -17.72 -17.99
N ILE A 325 10.62 -17.36 -17.41
CA ILE A 325 10.58 -16.61 -16.16
C ILE A 325 11.10 -17.54 -15.07
N ARG A 326 12.21 -17.20 -14.40
CA ARG A 326 12.79 -17.99 -13.29
C ARG A 326 12.89 -17.20 -12.00
N GLU A 327 12.51 -15.93 -12.05
CA GLU A 327 12.59 -14.98 -10.96
C GLU A 327 11.25 -14.30 -10.79
N TYR A 328 10.88 -14.08 -9.54
CA TYR A 328 9.68 -13.35 -9.19
C TYR A 328 9.82 -12.70 -7.83
N ILE A 329 8.91 -11.79 -7.54
CA ILE A 329 8.87 -11.04 -6.29
C ILE A 329 7.52 -11.29 -5.63
N VAL A 330 7.50 -11.56 -4.33
CA VAL A 330 6.27 -11.75 -3.55
C VAL A 330 6.21 -10.67 -2.48
N ASP A 331 5.09 -9.95 -2.43
CA ASP A 331 4.78 -9.09 -1.30
C ASP A 331 3.98 -9.89 -0.27
N LEU A 332 4.43 -9.90 0.99
CA LEU A 332 3.86 -10.63 2.11
C LEU A 332 3.31 -9.68 3.17
N ALA A 333 2.21 -10.07 3.79
CA ALA A 333 1.64 -9.44 4.98
C ALA A 333 1.67 -10.38 6.18
N LEU A 334 1.85 -9.82 7.38
CA LEU A 334 1.57 -10.47 8.65
C LEU A 334 0.21 -10.02 9.20
N ILE A 335 -0.74 -10.96 9.28
CA ILE A 335 -2.08 -10.72 9.84
C ILE A 335 -2.18 -11.37 11.21
N PRO A 336 -2.61 -10.67 12.28
CA PRO A 336 -2.85 -11.31 13.56
C PRO A 336 -3.79 -12.51 13.41
N VAL A 337 -3.48 -13.66 14.02
CA VAL A 337 -4.30 -14.88 13.93
C VAL A 337 -5.76 -14.60 14.31
N SER A 338 -6.00 -13.74 15.29
CA SER A 338 -7.34 -13.36 15.74
C SER A 338 -8.17 -12.58 14.71
N GLN A 339 -7.55 -12.09 13.63
CA GLN A 339 -8.18 -11.29 12.57
C GLN A 339 -8.20 -12.01 11.21
N TYR A 340 -7.62 -13.22 11.12
CA TYR A 340 -7.53 -13.96 9.87
C TYR A 340 -8.70 -14.95 9.75
N HIS A 341 -9.35 -14.98 8.59
CA HIS A 341 -10.53 -15.83 8.33
C HIS A 341 -10.24 -16.97 7.34
N GLY A 342 -9.00 -17.08 6.86
CA GLY A 342 -8.58 -18.13 5.94
C GLY A 342 -8.06 -19.38 6.65
N GLU A 343 -7.33 -20.21 5.91
CA GLU A 343 -6.71 -21.43 6.41
C GLU A 343 -5.42 -21.11 7.19
N ILE A 344 -5.33 -21.59 8.44
CA ILE A 344 -4.14 -21.49 9.26
C ILE A 344 -3.43 -22.83 9.25
N THR A 345 -2.16 -22.85 8.86
CA THR A 345 -1.32 -24.04 8.80
C THR A 345 -0.01 -23.82 9.55
N ASP A 346 0.69 -24.91 9.87
CA ASP A 346 2.00 -24.85 10.51
C ASP A 346 3.04 -24.11 9.65
N GLU A 347 2.86 -24.10 8.33
CA GLU A 347 3.73 -23.40 7.39
C GLU A 347 3.48 -21.89 7.37
N ASN A 348 2.23 -21.44 7.49
CA ASN A 348 1.86 -20.02 7.36
C ASN A 348 1.76 -19.26 8.70
N ILE A 349 1.81 -19.95 9.83
CA ILE A 349 1.87 -19.36 11.18
C ILE A 349 3.28 -18.91 11.58
N ILE A 350 3.39 -17.74 12.21
CA ILE A 350 4.64 -17.24 12.79
C ILE A 350 4.40 -16.56 14.14
N GLU A 351 5.31 -16.77 15.09
CA GLU A 351 5.30 -16.11 16.39
C GLU A 351 6.35 -14.99 16.40
N ILE A 352 5.95 -13.80 16.85
CA ILE A 352 6.84 -12.65 17.01
C ILE A 352 6.53 -12.00 18.36
N GLY A 353 7.48 -12.10 19.29
CA GLY A 353 7.26 -11.72 20.68
C GLY A 353 6.12 -12.54 21.31
N ALA A 354 5.09 -11.86 21.83
CA ALA A 354 3.93 -12.51 22.45
C ALA A 354 2.75 -12.72 21.49
N ASN A 355 2.91 -12.37 20.21
CA ASN A 355 1.84 -12.36 19.23
C ASN A 355 2.06 -13.44 18.17
N THR A 356 0.95 -13.95 17.64
CA THR A 356 0.94 -14.95 16.57
C THR A 356 0.28 -14.35 15.33
N TYR A 357 0.93 -14.53 14.18
CA TYR A 357 0.50 -14.03 12.89
C TYR A 357 0.36 -15.14 11.86
N VAL A 358 -0.41 -14.85 10.82
CA VAL A 358 -0.50 -15.61 9.59
C VAL A 358 0.20 -14.82 8.49
N MET A 359 1.11 -15.47 7.77
CA MET A 359 1.77 -14.95 6.58
C MET A 359 0.85 -15.12 5.37
N VAL A 360 0.58 -14.02 4.66
CA VAL A 360 -0.34 -14.00 3.52
C VAL A 360 0.31 -13.28 2.33
N VAL A 361 0.16 -13.83 1.13
CA VAL A 361 0.61 -13.20 -0.12
C VAL A 361 -0.32 -12.03 -0.48
N ILE A 362 0.25 -10.83 -0.59
CA ILE A 362 -0.43 -9.62 -1.06
C ILE A 362 -0.40 -9.56 -2.58
N GLU A 363 0.76 -9.74 -3.18
CA GLU A 363 0.97 -9.54 -4.62
C GLU A 363 2.12 -10.41 -5.13
N LEU A 364 1.97 -10.91 -6.34
CA LEU A 364 3.03 -11.56 -7.10
C LEU A 364 3.45 -10.56 -8.19
N ASN A 365 4.73 -10.18 -8.17
CA ASN A 365 5.29 -9.18 -9.07
C ASN A 365 6.38 -9.80 -9.97
N PRO A 366 6.57 -9.28 -11.19
CA PRO A 366 7.68 -9.69 -12.04
C PRO A 366 9.01 -9.22 -11.43
N PHE A 367 10.06 -10.00 -11.62
CA PHE A 367 11.43 -9.56 -11.38
C PHE A 367 11.87 -8.59 -12.48
N ALA A 368 11.42 -7.35 -12.37
CA ALA A 368 11.48 -6.35 -13.43
C ALA A 368 11.86 -4.98 -12.85
N PRO A 369 13.10 -4.49 -13.07
CA PRO A 369 13.53 -3.19 -12.55
C PRO A 369 12.65 -2.01 -12.95
N ALA A 370 12.10 -2.04 -14.17
CA ALA A 370 11.23 -0.98 -14.70
C ALA A 370 9.78 -1.03 -14.17
N ALA A 371 9.34 -2.16 -13.61
CA ALA A 371 7.93 -2.35 -13.22
C ALA A 371 7.74 -2.56 -11.70
N THR A 372 8.76 -3.08 -11.01
CA THR A 372 8.67 -3.48 -9.61
C THR A 372 9.76 -2.79 -8.80
N GLY A 373 9.37 -2.03 -7.77
CA GLY A 373 10.34 -1.40 -6.86
C GLY A 373 11.26 -2.43 -6.16
N SER A 374 12.48 -2.06 -5.83
CA SER A 374 13.45 -2.95 -5.18
C SER A 374 13.37 -2.97 -3.65
N GLY A 375 12.40 -2.26 -3.03
CA GLY A 375 12.28 -2.17 -1.58
C GLY A 375 13.46 -1.40 -0.98
N LEU A 376 14.28 -2.03 -0.13
CA LEU A 376 15.52 -1.44 0.41
C LEU A 376 16.78 -1.81 -0.37
N PHE A 377 16.63 -2.49 -1.51
CA PHE A 377 17.73 -2.82 -2.41
C PHE A 377 17.82 -1.80 -3.54
N ASN A 378 18.92 -1.80 -4.27
CA ASN A 378 19.11 -0.98 -5.45
C ASN A 378 19.24 -1.88 -6.68
N TRP A 379 18.37 -1.74 -7.68
CA TRP A 379 18.42 -2.60 -8.87
C TRP A 379 19.77 -2.56 -9.59
N LYS A 380 20.47 -1.43 -9.66
CA LYS A 380 21.79 -1.33 -10.30
C LYS A 380 22.86 -2.08 -9.50
N ASN A 381 22.94 -1.81 -8.20
CA ASN A 381 24.05 -2.28 -7.37
C ASN A 381 23.83 -3.71 -6.81
N ASP A 382 22.59 -4.07 -6.55
CA ASP A 382 22.22 -5.33 -5.91
C ASP A 382 21.76 -6.39 -6.91
N LEU A 383 21.67 -6.12 -8.23
CA LEU A 383 21.06 -7.05 -9.20
C LEU A 383 21.65 -8.45 -9.11
N MET A 384 22.98 -8.57 -9.15
CA MET A 384 23.63 -9.88 -9.14
C MET A 384 23.32 -10.66 -7.87
N MET A 385 23.15 -9.97 -6.74
CA MET A 385 22.74 -10.58 -5.48
C MET A 385 21.25 -10.96 -5.52
N LEU A 386 20.35 -10.05 -5.93
CA LEU A 386 18.92 -10.30 -6.08
C LEU A 386 18.62 -11.44 -7.06
N TRP A 387 19.46 -11.59 -8.09
CA TRP A 387 19.37 -12.62 -9.11
C TRP A 387 19.90 -13.98 -8.64
N GLY A 388 20.59 -14.03 -7.49
CA GLY A 388 21.21 -15.25 -7.00
C GLY A 388 22.55 -15.58 -7.66
N LYS A 389 23.22 -14.62 -8.30
CA LYS A 389 24.54 -14.85 -8.95
C LYS A 389 25.72 -14.43 -8.07
N ALA A 390 25.48 -13.61 -7.04
CA ALA A 390 26.52 -13.23 -6.08
C ALA A 390 26.88 -14.39 -5.13
N SER A 391 28.14 -14.41 -4.67
CA SER A 391 28.57 -15.31 -3.61
C SER A 391 28.35 -14.63 -2.26
N CYS A 392 27.20 -14.90 -1.63
CA CYS A 392 26.85 -14.42 -0.31
C CYS A 392 25.92 -15.40 0.43
N ASP A 393 25.70 -15.15 1.72
CA ASP A 393 24.76 -15.90 2.54
C ASP A 393 23.33 -15.40 2.27
N TYR A 394 22.55 -16.23 1.58
CA TYR A 394 21.15 -15.97 1.27
C TYR A 394 20.21 -16.47 2.40
N PRO A 395 19.03 -15.82 2.61
CA PRO A 395 18.61 -14.56 1.99
C PRO A 395 19.29 -13.34 2.63
N VAL A 396 19.56 -12.30 1.84
CA VAL A 396 19.97 -10.99 2.38
C VAL A 396 18.73 -10.25 2.87
N PHE A 397 18.72 -9.85 4.14
CA PHE A 397 17.60 -9.09 4.72
C PHE A 397 17.95 -7.62 4.91
N LYS A 398 17.08 -6.69 4.48
CA LYS A 398 17.22 -5.25 4.72
C LYS A 398 15.98 -4.65 5.40
N TYR A 399 16.20 -3.81 6.39
CA TYR A 399 15.19 -2.97 7.04
C TYR A 399 15.76 -1.59 7.33
N ARG A 400 14.88 -0.60 7.57
CA ARG A 400 15.31 0.78 7.80
C ARG A 400 15.81 0.95 9.24
N THR A 401 17.10 1.21 9.41
CA THR A 401 17.75 1.43 10.73
C THR A 401 17.94 2.91 11.08
N THR A 402 17.90 3.79 10.08
CA THR A 402 18.03 5.23 10.24
C THR A 402 16.92 5.94 9.47
N PRO A 403 16.50 7.14 9.89
CA PRO A 403 15.54 7.91 9.11
C PRO A 403 16.02 8.21 7.68
N ARG A 404 15.07 8.48 6.76
CA ARG A 404 15.39 8.98 5.42
C ARG A 404 15.42 10.50 5.45
N GLU A 405 16.50 11.08 4.93
CA GLU A 405 16.70 12.52 4.88
C GLU A 405 15.92 13.13 3.69
N ASP A 406 16.07 12.56 2.50
CA ASP A 406 15.32 12.99 1.31
C ASP A 406 14.09 12.12 1.04
N LEU A 407 12.91 12.73 1.18
CA LEU A 407 11.62 12.11 0.86
C LEU A 407 11.11 12.46 -0.55
N GLN A 408 11.73 13.39 -1.27
CA GLN A 408 11.26 13.84 -2.59
C GLN A 408 11.41 12.75 -3.65
N SER A 409 12.43 11.90 -3.52
CA SER A 409 12.71 10.78 -4.41
C SER A 409 11.90 9.50 -4.14
N VAL A 410 10.96 9.50 -3.18
CA VAL A 410 10.24 8.29 -2.76
C VAL A 410 9.00 8.05 -3.63
N SER A 411 9.08 7.09 -4.55
CA SER A 411 7.99 6.74 -5.47
C SER A 411 6.69 6.25 -4.81
N LEU A 412 6.77 5.67 -3.61
CA LEU A 412 5.60 5.20 -2.85
C LEU A 412 4.91 6.32 -2.04
N LEU A 413 5.52 7.49 -1.92
CA LEU A 413 5.00 8.60 -1.14
C LEU A 413 4.25 9.57 -2.05
N PRO A 414 2.94 9.79 -1.85
CA PRO A 414 2.20 10.77 -2.65
C PRO A 414 2.77 12.17 -2.44
N SER A 415 2.92 12.96 -3.52
CA SER A 415 3.50 14.31 -3.46
C SER A 415 2.77 15.26 -2.51
N ASN A 416 1.49 15.02 -2.23
CA ASN A 416 0.66 15.83 -1.34
C ASN A 416 0.60 15.32 0.11
N TYR A 417 1.43 14.35 0.52
CA TYR A 417 1.38 13.75 1.85
C TYR A 417 1.47 14.79 3.00
N GLU A 418 2.31 15.82 2.85
CA GLU A 418 2.47 16.88 3.85
C GLU A 418 1.16 17.66 4.07
N SER A 419 0.41 17.90 3.00
CA SER A 419 -0.90 18.57 3.07
C SER A 419 -1.90 17.72 3.86
N VAL A 420 -1.88 16.40 3.68
CA VAL A 420 -2.73 15.47 4.45
C VAL A 420 -2.38 15.51 5.94
N ILE A 421 -1.09 15.50 6.28
CA ILE A 421 -0.61 15.61 7.66
C ILE A 421 -1.02 16.95 8.27
N LYS A 422 -0.83 18.06 7.55
CA LYS A 422 -1.25 19.40 8.00
C LYS A 422 -2.77 19.47 8.22
N SER A 423 -3.56 18.91 7.31
CA SER A 423 -5.02 18.82 7.45
C SER A 423 -5.43 18.01 8.68
N ALA A 424 -4.77 16.88 8.95
CA ALA A 424 -5.01 16.08 10.14
C ALA A 424 -4.74 16.86 11.43
N LEU A 425 -3.66 17.65 11.47
CA LEU A 425 -3.32 18.52 12.61
C LEU A 425 -4.38 19.60 12.85
N ILE A 426 -4.82 20.28 11.80
CA ILE A 426 -5.87 21.31 11.90
C ILE A 426 -7.15 20.69 12.48
N LYS A 427 -7.62 19.56 11.92
CA LYS A 427 -8.82 18.85 12.40
C LYS A 427 -8.71 18.44 13.87
N ARG A 428 -7.51 18.03 14.30
CA ARG A 428 -7.23 17.64 15.69
C ARG A 428 -7.32 18.84 16.63
N LEU A 429 -6.70 19.96 16.27
CA LEU A 429 -6.70 21.19 17.06
C LEU A 429 -8.12 21.77 17.20
N GLU A 430 -8.90 21.76 16.12
CA GLU A 430 -10.30 22.21 16.13
C GLU A 430 -11.15 21.37 17.10
N THR A 431 -10.99 20.05 17.07
CA THR A 431 -11.72 19.13 17.98
C THR A 431 -11.36 19.39 19.44
N SER A 432 -10.08 19.60 19.74
CA SER A 432 -9.61 19.93 21.09
C SER A 432 -10.15 21.28 21.58
N TYR A 433 -10.18 22.29 20.71
CA TYR A 433 -10.70 23.62 21.05
C TYR A 433 -12.19 23.58 21.36
N SER A 434 -13.00 22.91 20.53
CA SER A 434 -14.45 22.73 20.76
C SER A 434 -14.76 21.99 22.06
N ASN A 435 -13.95 21.00 22.43
CA ASN A 435 -14.10 20.29 23.71
C ASN A 435 -13.76 21.19 24.91
N SER A 436 -12.76 22.06 24.80
CA SER A 436 -12.39 23.00 25.87
C SER A 436 -13.42 24.12 26.06
N ALA A 437 -13.96 24.65 24.95
CA ALA A 437 -14.98 25.70 24.98
C ALA A 437 -16.29 25.19 25.60
N SER A 438 -16.73 24.00 25.20
CA SER A 438 -17.93 23.37 25.77
C SER A 438 -17.78 23.01 27.26
N GLN A 439 -16.57 22.67 27.73
CA GLN A 439 -16.30 22.51 29.16
C GLN A 439 -16.37 23.84 29.93
N LYS A 440 -15.86 24.94 29.37
CA LYS A 440 -15.97 26.27 29.97
C LYS A 440 -17.44 26.72 30.06
N GLU A 441 -18.23 26.54 29.00
CA GLU A 441 -19.67 26.90 29.01
C GLU A 441 -20.48 26.08 30.04
N ARG A 442 -20.14 24.80 30.27
CA ARG A 442 -20.75 24.01 31.36
C ARG A 442 -20.37 24.51 32.75
N PHE A 443 -19.15 25.01 32.92
CA PHE A 443 -18.72 25.61 34.20
C PHE A 443 -19.47 26.91 34.50
N PHE A 444 -19.72 27.74 33.49
CA PHE A 444 -20.40 29.04 33.67
C PHE A 444 -21.94 28.98 33.64
N SER A 445 -22.55 27.87 33.19
CA SER A 445 -24.02 27.72 33.14
C SER A 445 -24.64 27.03 34.36
N SER A 446 -23.86 26.63 35.36
CA SER A 446 -24.38 25.89 36.54
C SER A 446 -24.88 26.77 37.70
N THR A 447 -24.76 28.10 37.64
CA THR A 447 -25.39 28.99 38.64
C THR A 447 -26.83 29.31 38.25
N LYS A 448 -27.72 28.32 38.35
CA LYS A 448 -29.14 28.64 38.57
C LYS A 448 -29.30 28.99 40.06
N PRO A 449 -29.91 30.13 40.40
CA PRO A 449 -30.16 30.48 41.79
C PRO A 449 -31.10 29.42 42.38
N VAL A 450 -30.66 28.79 43.46
CA VAL A 450 -31.52 27.96 44.32
C VAL A 450 -32.60 28.89 44.87
N THR A 451 -33.80 28.82 44.31
CA THR A 451 -34.98 29.40 44.94
C THR A 451 -35.27 28.62 46.22
N GLU A 452 -35.12 29.30 47.35
CA GLU A 452 -35.52 28.83 48.68
C GLU A 452 -37.00 28.45 48.67
N SER A 453 -37.31 27.15 48.75
CA SER A 453 -38.61 26.68 49.21
C SER A 453 -38.47 26.31 50.68
N SER A 454 -39.03 27.16 51.54
CA SER A 454 -39.28 26.89 52.94
C SER A 454 -40.25 25.72 53.10
N GLY A 455 -39.80 24.63 53.72
CA GLY A 455 -40.59 23.43 53.97
C GLY A 455 -40.07 22.68 55.19
N SER A 456 -40.69 22.96 56.33
CA SER A 456 -40.49 22.32 57.64
C SER A 456 -41.07 20.89 57.67
N ALA A 457 -40.29 19.90 58.10
CA ALA A 457 -40.69 18.73 58.92
C ALA A 457 -39.42 17.96 59.33
N LEU A 458 -39.02 17.94 60.60
CA LEU A 458 -39.44 17.01 61.68
C LEU A 458 -39.13 15.52 61.40
N LEU A 459 -38.18 15.02 62.21
CA LEU A 459 -37.95 13.65 62.73
C LEU A 459 -38.31 12.44 61.85
N ASP A 460 -37.34 11.54 61.63
CA ASP A 460 -37.27 10.32 62.46
C ASP A 460 -35.93 9.58 62.33
N MET A 461 -35.39 9.20 63.49
CA MET A 461 -34.41 8.13 63.65
C MET A 461 -35.10 6.80 63.31
N VAL A 462 -34.37 5.81 62.80
CA VAL A 462 -34.39 4.39 63.25
C VAL A 462 -33.57 3.50 62.29
N THR A 463 -32.49 2.98 62.88
CA THR A 463 -31.81 1.67 62.72
C THR A 463 -31.67 0.95 61.37
N LYS A 464 -30.40 0.59 61.12
CA LYS A 464 -29.88 -0.65 60.49
C LYS A 464 -30.76 -1.90 60.70
N PRO A 465 -30.70 -2.87 59.77
CA PRO A 465 -29.58 -3.83 59.70
C PRO A 465 -28.53 -3.50 58.64
#